data_AF-B6VEM2-F1
#
_entry.id   AF-B6VEM2-F1
#
_cell.length_a   1.000
_cell.length_b   1.000
_cell.length_c   1.000
_cell.angle_alpha   90.00
_cell.angle_beta   90.00
_cell.angle_gamma   90.00
#
_symmetry.space_group_name_H-M   'P 1'
#
loop_
_entity.id
_entity.type
_entity.pdbx_description
1 polymer ?
#
loop_
_entity_poly.entity_id
_entity_poly.type
_entity_poly.pdbx_seq_one_letter_code
_entity_poly.pdbx_strand_id
1 'polypeptide(L)' 'HAGDLGNIVANAEGVAETTIVDSQIPLTDPNAVVGRAF' A
#
# COMPACT_ATOMS: atom_id res chain seq x y z
N HIS A 1 5.07 -4.32 -9.72
CA HIS A 1 5.10 -5.56 -8.91
C HIS A 1 3.91 -5.52 -7.94
N ALA A 2 3.40 -6.65 -7.42
CA ALA A 2 2.19 -6.64 -6.58
C ALA A 2 2.28 -5.79 -5.29
N GLY A 3 3.50 -5.57 -4.77
CA GLY A 3 3.75 -4.69 -3.61
C GLY A 3 4.23 -3.28 -3.98
N ASP A 4 4.22 -2.92 -5.27
CA ASP A 4 4.57 -1.58 -5.71
C ASP A 4 3.31 -0.71 -5.73
N LEU A 5 3.16 0.10 -4.69
CA LEU A 5 2.00 0.99 -4.50
C LEU A 5 2.27 2.42 -5.02
N GLY A 6 3.41 2.66 -5.66
CA GLY A 6 3.83 3.98 -6.10
C GLY A 6 4.29 4.91 -4.96
N ASN A 7 4.20 6.21 -5.20
CA ASN A 7 4.67 7.25 -4.28
C ASN A 7 3.51 7.91 -3.53
N ILE A 8 3.80 8.38 -2.31
CA ILE A 8 2.94 9.31 -1.56
C ILE A 8 3.68 10.65 -1.41
N VAL A 9 2.93 11.74 -1.24
CA VAL A 9 3.48 13.10 -1.14
C VAL A 9 3.15 13.66 0.23
N ALA A 10 4.16 14.16 0.93
CA ALA A 10 3.98 14.85 2.21
C ALA A 10 3.52 16.29 1.99
N ASN A 11 2.70 16.81 2.90
CA ASN A 11 2.35 18.22 2.97
C ASN A 11 3.51 19.07 3.54
N ALA A 12 3.27 20.38 3.70
CA ALA A 12 4.28 21.32 4.19
C ALA A 12 4.76 21.02 5.62
N GLU A 13 3.93 20.31 6.40
CA GLU A 13 4.19 19.88 7.76
C GLU A 13 4.92 18.52 7.82
N GLY A 14 5.20 17.90 6.67
CA GLY A 14 5.88 16.60 6.59
C GLY A 14 4.97 15.39 6.82
N VAL A 15 3.64 15.57 6.79
CA VAL A 15 2.65 14.50 6.94
C VAL A 15 2.19 14.01 5.56
N ALA A 16 2.27 12.70 5.31
CA ALA A 16 1.74 12.07 4.11
C ALA A 16 0.49 11.25 4.45
N GLU A 17 -0.68 11.89 4.38
CA GLU A 17 -1.98 11.24 4.55
C GLU A 17 -2.52 10.80 3.17
N THR A 18 -2.92 9.53 3.04
CA THR A 18 -3.35 8.99 1.75
C THR A 18 -4.40 7.88 1.90
N THR A 19 -5.12 7.60 0.82
CA THR A 19 -5.94 6.39 0.66
C THR A 19 -5.61 5.78 -0.70
N ILE A 20 -5.12 4.55 -0.71
CA ILE A 20 -4.78 3.80 -1.92
C ILE A 20 -5.70 2.58 -1.99
N VAL A 21 -6.30 2.35 -3.15
CA VAL A 21 -7.08 1.15 -3.46
C VAL A 21 -6.35 0.41 -4.58
N ASP A 22 -5.90 -0.82 -4.31
CA ASP A 22 -5.14 -1.63 -5.25
C ASP A 22 -5.68 -3.08 -5.27
N SER A 23 -5.72 -3.67 -6.46
CA SER A 23 -6.30 -5.00 -6.71
C SER A 23 -5.28 -6.15 -6.63
N GLN A 24 -3.99 -5.84 -6.51
CA GLN A 24 -2.89 -6.79 -6.43
C GLN A 24 -2.44 -7.06 -4.98
N ILE A 25 -3.09 -6.44 -3.98
CA ILE A 25 -2.85 -6.63 -2.54
C ILE A 25 -4.00 -7.37 -1.83
N PRO A 26 -4.31 -8.64 -2.22
CA PRO A 26 -5.41 -9.37 -1.62
C PRO A 26 -5.13 -9.70 -0.15
N LEU A 27 -6.20 -9.83 0.64
CA LEU A 27 -6.11 -10.25 2.06
C LEU A 27 -6.39 -11.74 2.27
N THR A 28 -6.82 -12.43 1.22
CA THR A 28 -7.11 -13.86 1.18
C THR A 28 -6.43 -14.51 -0.02
N ASP A 29 -6.54 -15.84 -0.12
CA ASP A 29 -6.01 -16.64 -1.22
C ASP A 29 -4.47 -16.75 -1.22
N PRO A 30 -3.85 -17.58 -2.08
CA PRO A 30 -2.41 -17.90 -2.01
C PRO A 30 -1.45 -16.70 -2.12
N ASN A 31 -1.93 -15.55 -2.61
CA ASN A 31 -1.15 -14.32 -2.74
C ASN A 31 -1.43 -13.29 -1.63
N ALA A 32 -2.13 -13.69 -0.56
CA ALA A 32 -2.50 -12.80 0.53
C ALA A 32 -1.28 -12.05 1.11
N VAL A 33 -1.45 -10.76 1.39
CA VAL A 33 -0.40 -9.92 1.99
C VAL A 33 -0.43 -9.90 3.52
N VAL A 34 -1.40 -10.56 4.14
CA VAL A 34 -1.51 -10.67 5.61
C VAL A 34 -0.25 -11.32 6.19
N GLY A 35 0.35 -10.66 7.18
CA GLY A 35 1.60 -11.11 7.82
C GLY A 35 2.88 -10.73 7.07
N ARG A 36 2.78 -10.05 5.92
CA ARG A 36 3.91 -9.46 5.20
C ARG A 36 4.17 -8.04 5.70
N ALA A 37 5.33 -7.48 5.33
CA ALA A 37 5.65 -6.08 5.63
C ALA A 37 4.85 -5.12 4.73
N PHE A 38 4.58 -3.94 5.29
CA PHE A 38 4.17 -2.75 4.55
C PHE A 38 5.38 -2.08 3.90
#